data_AF-A0AAW0WX36-F1
#
_entry.id   AF-A0AAW0WX36-F1
#
_cell.length_a   1.000
_cell.length_b   1.000
_cell.length_c   1.000
_cell.angle_alpha   90.00
_cell.angle_beta   90.00
_cell.angle_gamma   90.00
#
_symmetry.space_group_name_H-M   'P 1'
#
loop_
_entity.id
_entity.type
_entity.pdbx_description
1 polymer ?
#
loop_
_entity_poly.entity_id
_entity_poly.type
_entity_poly.pdbx_seq_one_letter_code
_entity_poly.pdbx_strand_id
1 'polypeptide(L)'
;MNCKLYAWVNGSWQERGRGILRLNDWDAGQEIHSRLVIRTQGTLTVMLNTKVWAEMSIERASSKSVRFTALDADGQPKIFLAMGSPKDVDLLYNSLEWRVATSRSHTHDDGNTESSKKAKLDEAETGTVTS
;
A
#
# COMPACT_ATOMS: atom_id res chain seq x y z
N MET A 1 -16.57 -3.71 3.11
CA MET A 1 -17.29 -2.41 3.19
C MET A 1 -17.94 -2.12 1.85
N ASN A 2 -19.20 -1.65 1.85
CA ASN A 2 -19.79 -1.03 0.65
C ASN A 2 -19.17 0.36 0.46
N CYS A 3 -18.65 0.65 -0.73
CA CYS A 3 -18.08 1.96 -1.01
C CYS A 3 -18.39 2.44 -2.43
N LYS A 4 -18.24 3.76 -2.63
CA LYS A 4 -18.09 4.37 -3.95
C LYS A 4 -16.65 4.86 -4.10
N LEU A 5 -16.02 4.49 -5.20
CA LEU A 5 -14.62 4.81 -5.49
C LEU A 5 -14.52 5.94 -6.52
N TYR A 6 -13.61 6.88 -6.27
CA TYR A 6 -13.22 7.93 -7.21
C TYR A 6 -11.71 7.93 -7.40
N ALA A 7 -11.26 8.36 -8.57
CA ALA A 7 -9.85 8.61 -8.88
C ALA A 7 -9.65 10.08 -9.24
N TRP A 8 -8.54 10.68 -8.81
CA TRP A 8 -8.13 12.00 -9.23
C TRP A 8 -7.47 11.91 -10.61
N VAL A 9 -8.10 12.53 -11.61
CA VAL A 9 -7.64 12.52 -13.01
C VAL A 9 -7.79 13.93 -13.58
N ASN A 10 -6.72 14.47 -14.15
CA ASN A 10 -6.69 15.77 -14.83
C ASN A 10 -7.31 16.91 -13.99
N GLY A 11 -6.99 16.96 -12.69
CA GLY A 11 -7.47 18.03 -11.80
C GLY A 11 -8.92 17.87 -11.32
N SER A 12 -9.53 16.69 -11.49
CA SER A 12 -10.92 16.44 -11.10
C SER A 12 -11.11 15.03 -10.50
N TRP A 13 -12.15 14.87 -9.67
CA TRP A 13 -12.57 13.56 -9.18
C TRP A 13 -13.46 12.87 -10.21
N GLN A 14 -13.03 11.70 -10.69
CA GLN A 14 -13.79 10.86 -11.61
C GLN A 14 -14.31 9.63 -10.87
N GLU A 15 -15.62 9.37 -10.96
CA GLU A 15 -16.22 8.16 -10.38
C GLU A 15 -15.76 6.91 -11.12
N ARG A 16 -15.21 5.94 -10.39
CA ARG A 16 -14.85 4.61 -10.92
C ARG A 16 -15.97 3.60 -10.76
N GLY A 17 -16.80 3.77 -9.72
CA GLY A 17 -18.02 2.98 -9.51
C GLY A 17 -18.32 2.66 -8.06
N ARG A 18 -19.40 1.92 -7.84
CA ARG A 18 -19.84 1.41 -6.53
C ARG A 18 -19.50 -0.07 -6.39
N GLY A 19 -19.05 -0.47 -5.21
CA GLY A 19 -18.56 -1.83 -5.01
C GLY A 19 -18.30 -2.24 -3.58
N ILE A 20 -17.75 -3.44 -3.46
CA ILE A 20 -17.30 -4.03 -2.21
C ILE A 20 -15.79 -3.86 -2.11
N LEU A 21 -15.36 -3.15 -1.09
CA LEU A 21 -13.97 -3.04 -0.67
C LEU A 21 -13.63 -4.14 0.33
N ARG A 22 -12.49 -4.79 0.10
CA ARG A 22 -11.83 -5.72 1.01
C ARG A 22 -10.36 -5.36 1.19
N LEU A 23 -9.92 -5.39 2.43
CA LEU A 23 -8.51 -5.31 2.81
C LEU A 23 -8.09 -6.72 3.19
N ASN A 24 -7.33 -7.38 2.33
CA ASN A 24 -6.94 -8.77 2.50
C ASN A 24 -5.50 -8.82 3.00
N ASP A 25 -5.25 -9.63 4.02
CA ASP A 25 -3.92 -9.93 4.50
C ASP A 25 -3.48 -11.30 4.01
N TRP A 26 -2.17 -11.47 3.85
CA TRP A 26 -1.55 -12.77 3.81
C TRP A 26 -0.26 -12.72 4.60
N ASP A 27 0.01 -13.83 5.27
CA ASP A 27 1.23 -14.03 6.02
C ASP A 27 2.31 -14.58 5.08
N ALA A 28 3.48 -13.95 5.09
CA ALA A 28 4.67 -14.42 4.39
C ALA A 28 5.79 -14.80 5.37
N GLY A 29 5.43 -15.32 6.54
CA GLY A 29 6.33 -15.82 7.57
C GLY A 29 6.41 -14.87 8.76
N GLN A 30 7.35 -13.92 8.71
CA GLN A 30 7.51 -12.91 9.78
C GLN A 30 6.81 -11.59 9.43
N GLU A 31 6.30 -11.45 8.21
CA GLU A 31 5.73 -10.21 7.71
C GLU A 31 4.27 -10.37 7.30
N ILE A 32 3.45 -9.40 7.71
CA ILE A 32 2.08 -9.26 7.22
C ILE A 32 2.13 -8.41 5.95
N HIS A 33 1.68 -8.99 4.85
CA HIS A 33 1.43 -8.23 3.64
C HIS A 33 -0.07 -8.06 3.44
N SER A 34 -0.43 -6.89 2.89
CA SER A 34 -1.84 -6.56 2.69
C SER A 34 -2.09 -6.03 1.28
N ARG A 35 -3.31 -6.25 0.79
CA ARG A 35 -3.80 -5.67 -0.45
C ARG A 35 -5.21 -5.13 -0.30
N LEU A 36 -5.43 -3.97 -0.90
CA LEU A 36 -6.74 -3.36 -1.01
C LEU A 36 -7.35 -3.74 -2.37
N VAL A 37 -8.50 -4.41 -2.31
CA VAL A 37 -9.22 -4.87 -3.49
C VAL A 37 -10.64 -4.30 -3.46
N ILE A 38 -11.07 -3.70 -4.58
CA ILE A 38 -12.42 -3.19 -4.74
C ILE A 38 -13.03 -3.79 -6.01
N ARG A 39 -14.19 -4.41 -5.86
CA ARG A 39 -14.95 -5.02 -6.97
C ARG A 39 -16.33 -4.40 -7.09
N THR A 40 -16.82 -4.21 -8.31
CA THR A 40 -18.18 -3.74 -8.57
C THR A 40 -19.23 -4.66 -7.95
N GLN A 41 -20.32 -4.09 -7.46
CA GLN A 41 -21.47 -4.89 -7.04
C GLN A 41 -22.19 -5.45 -8.28
N GLY A 42 -22.57 -6.73 -8.26
CA GLY A 42 -23.21 -7.41 -9.39
C GLY A 42 -22.21 -8.08 -10.34
N THR A 43 -21.37 -7.30 -11.04
CA THR A 43 -20.45 -7.85 -12.07
C THR A 43 -19.10 -8.32 -11.53
N LEU A 44 -18.77 -8.05 -10.26
CA LEU A 44 -17.52 -8.45 -9.59
C LEU A 44 -16.23 -8.02 -10.31
N THR A 45 -16.33 -7.04 -11.21
CA THR A 45 -15.21 -6.49 -11.98
C THR A 45 -14.27 -5.75 -11.04
N VAL A 46 -12.96 -5.97 -11.19
CA VAL A 46 -11.94 -5.30 -10.35
C VAL A 46 -11.86 -3.83 -10.75
N MET A 47 -12.15 -2.92 -9.82
CA MET A 47 -11.95 -1.48 -9.99
C MET A 47 -10.59 -1.03 -9.45
N LEU A 48 -10.11 -1.71 -8.41
CA LEU A 48 -8.83 -1.45 -7.79
C LEU A 48 -8.27 -2.75 -7.20
N ASN A 49 -6.97 -2.98 -7.38
CA ASN A 49 -6.24 -4.05 -6.74
C ASN A 49 -4.80 -3.57 -6.50
N THR A 50 -4.54 -3.03 -5.31
CA THR A 50 -3.23 -2.49 -4.96
C THR A 50 -2.66 -3.22 -3.75
N LYS A 51 -1.36 -3.49 -3.75
CA LYS A 51 -0.63 -3.83 -2.53
C LYS A 51 -0.65 -2.61 -1.60
N VAL A 52 -0.51 -2.82 -0.29
CA VAL A 52 -0.19 -1.77 0.70
C VAL A 52 1.33 -1.68 0.83
N TRP A 53 1.90 -0.47 0.81
CA TRP A 53 3.34 -0.23 0.84
C TRP A 53 3.70 0.97 1.72
N ALA A 54 4.98 1.13 2.06
CA ALA A 54 5.47 2.07 3.07
C ALA A 54 5.20 3.56 2.72
N GLU A 55 5.35 3.93 1.45
CA GLU A 55 5.15 5.28 0.92
C GLU A 55 3.68 5.58 0.59
N MET A 56 2.75 4.66 0.88
CA MET A 56 1.34 4.89 0.64
C MET A 56 0.82 6.00 1.57
N SER A 57 0.30 7.08 1.00
CA SER A 57 -0.37 8.15 1.75
C SER A 57 -1.82 7.75 2.03
N ILE A 58 -2.25 7.91 3.28
CA ILE A 58 -3.63 7.68 3.74
C ILE A 58 -4.08 8.92 4.51
N GLU A 59 -5.26 9.43 4.21
CA GLU A 59 -5.80 10.61 4.84
C GLU A 59 -7.31 10.50 5.00
N ARG A 60 -7.80 10.94 6.17
CA ARG A 60 -9.23 11.09 6.41
C ARG A 60 -9.74 12.39 5.81
N ALA A 61 -10.22 12.31 4.57
CA ALA A 61 -10.72 13.48 3.84
C ALA A 61 -12.07 14.00 4.40
N SER A 62 -12.88 13.12 5.01
CA SER A 62 -14.08 13.51 5.76
C SER A 62 -14.53 12.40 6.72
N SER A 63 -15.64 12.60 7.43
CA SER A 63 -16.29 11.54 8.21
C SER A 63 -16.84 10.39 7.35
N LYS A 64 -16.99 10.60 6.04
CA LYS A 64 -17.54 9.60 5.09
C LYS A 64 -16.57 9.22 3.97
N SER A 65 -15.31 9.67 4.04
CA SER A 65 -14.35 9.39 2.99
C SER A 65 -12.91 9.27 3.47
N VAL A 66 -12.19 8.31 2.89
CA VAL A 66 -10.73 8.16 3.01
C VAL A 66 -10.11 8.45 1.65
N ARG A 67 -9.12 9.35 1.64
CA ARG A 67 -8.24 9.60 0.50
C ARG A 67 -6.98 8.76 0.66
N PHE A 68 -6.53 8.13 -0.40
CA PHE A 68 -5.31 7.33 -0.37
C PHE A 68 -4.65 7.26 -1.74
N THR A 69 -3.34 7.04 -1.77
CA THR A 69 -2.63 6.69 -3.01
C THR A 69 -2.73 5.20 -3.28
N ALA A 70 -2.95 4.82 -4.54
CA ALA A 70 -2.93 3.43 -4.98
C ALA A 70 -2.27 3.32 -6.36
N LEU A 71 -1.73 2.15 -6.69
CA LEU A 71 -1.26 1.88 -8.05
C LEU A 71 -2.47 1.58 -8.94
N ASP A 72 -2.63 2.34 -10.04
CA ASP A 72 -3.65 2.05 -11.06
C ASP A 72 -3.20 0.89 -11.96
N ALA A 73 -4.04 0.49 -12.92
CA ALA A 73 -3.76 -0.62 -13.84
C ALA A 73 -2.41 -0.47 -14.59
N ASP A 74 -1.98 0.77 -14.83
CA ASP A 74 -0.71 1.10 -15.50
C ASP A 74 0.52 1.00 -14.57
N GLY A 75 0.33 0.61 -13.31
CA GLY A 75 1.38 0.57 -12.28
C GLY A 75 1.81 1.93 -11.75
N GLN A 76 1.17 3.01 -12.19
CA GLN A 76 1.48 4.38 -11.75
C GLN A 76 0.67 4.75 -10.49
N PRO A 77 1.30 5.40 -9.49
CA PRO A 77 0.59 5.87 -8.31
C PRO A 77 -0.39 7.00 -8.70
N LYS A 78 -1.66 6.84 -8.30
CA LYS A 78 -2.71 7.85 -8.44
C LYS A 78 -3.42 8.06 -7.11
N ILE A 79 -4.10 9.18 -6.98
CA ILE A 79 -4.88 9.52 -5.78
C ILE A 79 -6.30 8.98 -5.96
N PHE A 80 -6.79 8.27 -4.95
CA PHE A 80 -8.13 7.72 -4.90
C PHE A 80 -8.89 8.24 -3.67
N LEU A 81 -10.21 8.21 -3.75
CA LEU A 81 -11.12 8.51 -2.65
C LEU A 81 -12.15 7.40 -2.55
N ALA A 82 -12.18 6.70 -1.42
CA ALA A 82 -13.25 5.76 -1.09
C ALA A 82 -14.24 6.42 -0.16
N MET A 83 -15.51 6.44 -0.55
CA MET A 83 -16.61 6.95 0.26
C MET A 83 -17.53 5.82 0.73
N GLY A 84 -18.03 5.90 1.95
CA GLY A 84 -19.01 4.94 2.48
C GLY A 84 -19.66 5.40 3.78
N SER A 85 -20.10 4.45 4.60
CA SER A 85 -20.68 4.78 5.91
C SER A 85 -19.58 5.28 6.86
N PRO A 86 -19.86 6.19 7.80
CA PRO A 86 -18.85 6.68 8.75
C PRO A 86 -18.13 5.56 9.49
N LYS A 87 -18.88 4.58 9.99
CA LYS A 87 -18.33 3.41 10.69
C LYS A 87 -17.34 2.62 9.82
N ASP A 88 -17.68 2.37 8.55
CA ASP A 88 -16.81 1.60 7.68
C ASP A 88 -15.57 2.40 7.26
N VAL A 89 -15.72 3.71 7.04
CA VAL A 89 -14.64 4.65 6.74
C VAL A 89 -13.65 4.71 7.90
N ASP A 90 -14.17 4.76 9.13
CA ASP A 90 -13.35 4.71 10.35
C ASP A 90 -12.51 3.44 10.42
N LEU A 91 -13.17 2.29 10.24
CA LEU A 91 -12.51 1.00 10.26
C LEU A 91 -11.45 0.90 9.16
N LEU A 92 -11.76 1.36 7.95
CA LEU A 92 -10.86 1.34 6.81
C LEU A 92 -9.62 2.21 7.06
N TYR A 93 -9.81 3.44 7.53
CA TYR A 93 -8.72 4.37 7.81
C TYR A 93 -7.75 3.76 8.83
N ASN A 94 -8.24 3.35 10.00
CA ASN A 94 -7.40 2.80 11.06
C ASN A 94 -6.68 1.51 10.61
N SER A 95 -7.38 0.64 9.88
CA SER A 95 -6.83 -0.63 9.39
C SER A 95 -5.74 -0.43 8.34
N LEU A 96 -5.92 0.53 7.43
CA LEU A 96 -4.91 0.88 6.42
C LEU A 96 -3.72 1.59 7.06
N GLU A 97 -3.97 2.59 7.92
CA GLU A 97 -2.92 3.35 8.61
C GLU A 97 -1.98 2.42 9.37
N TRP A 98 -2.52 1.46 10.13
CA TRP A 98 -1.72 0.45 10.84
C TRP A 98 -0.85 -0.38 9.89
N ARG A 99 -1.42 -0.87 8.77
CA ARG A 99 -0.65 -1.69 7.79
C ARG A 99 0.44 -0.90 7.09
N VAL A 100 0.18 0.37 6.75
CA VAL A 100 1.21 1.24 6.15
C VAL A 100 2.30 1.53 7.19
N ALA A 101 1.95 1.77 8.46
CA ALA A 101 2.92 1.96 9.54
C ALA A 101 3.80 0.71 9.75
N THR A 102 3.20 -0.47 9.79
CA THR A 102 3.93 -1.74 9.84
C THR A 102 4.81 -1.93 8.61
N SER A 103 4.36 -1.57 7.41
CA SER A 103 5.20 -1.66 6.21
C SER A 103 6.43 -0.75 6.29
N ARG A 104 6.33 0.43 6.93
CA ARG A 104 7.46 1.35 7.11
C ARG A 104 8.53 0.83 8.08
N SER A 105 8.13 0.07 9.11
CA SER A 105 9.11 -0.49 10.05
C SER A 105 9.98 -1.56 9.41
N HIS A 106 9.43 -2.35 8.48
CA HIS A 106 10.18 -3.40 7.77
C HIS A 106 11.17 -2.80 6.76
N THR A 107 10.77 -1.77 6.01
CA THR A 107 11.66 -1.10 5.05
C THR A 107 12.89 -0.44 5.69
N HIS A 108 12.82 -0.11 6.99
CA HIS A 108 13.94 0.50 7.70
C HIS A 108 14.98 -0.53 8.20
N ASP A 109 14.64 -1.81 8.27
CA ASP A 109 15.53 -2.89 8.71
C ASP A 109 16.33 -3.49 7.54
N ASP A 110 15.74 -3.54 6.35
CA ASP A 110 16.42 -4.00 5.13
C ASP A 110 17.58 -3.09 4.69
N GLY A 111 17.51 -1.78 5.01
CA GLY A 111 18.57 -0.80 4.70
C GLY A 111 19.87 -0.98 5.49
N ASN A 112 19.86 -1.72 6.60
CA ASN A 112 21.06 -2.00 7.40
C ASN A 112 21.83 -3.24 6.92
N THR A 113 21.21 -4.10 6.11
CA THR A 113 21.82 -5.36 5.67
C THR A 113 22.68 -5.20 4.40
N GLU A 114 22.43 -4.20 3.55
CA GLU A 114 23.29 -3.94 2.38
C GLU A 114 24.61 -3.22 2.70
N SER A 115 24.62 -2.36 3.73
CA SER A 115 25.87 -1.69 4.17
C SER A 115 26.86 -2.65 4.83
N SER A 116 26.38 -3.78 5.35
CA SER A 116 27.21 -4.80 6.01
C SER A 116 27.75 -5.86 5.04
N LYS A 117 27.18 -6.00 3.84
CA LYS A 117 27.70 -6.91 2.80
C LYS A 117 28.79 -6.27 1.96
N LYS A 118 28.79 -4.94 1.81
CA LYS A 118 29.83 -4.24 1.04
C LYS A 118 31.14 -4.06 1.80
N ALA A 119 31.10 -3.94 3.13
CA ALA A 119 32.31 -3.85 3.95
C ALA A 119 33.09 -5.17 4.07
N LYS A 120 32.50 -6.32 3.77
CA LYS A 120 33.13 -7.64 3.95
C LYS A 120 33.79 -8.22 2.69
N LEU A 121 33.62 -7.58 1.52
CA LEU A 121 34.33 -7.96 0.29
C LEU A 121 35.67 -7.23 0.13
N ASP A 122 35.83 -6.00 0.64
CA ASP A 122 37.07 -5.23 0.46
C ASP A 122 38.22 -5.63 1.41
N GLU A 123 37.93 -6.36 2.50
CA GLU A 123 38.96 -6.83 3.45
C GLU A 123 39.66 -8.13 3.04
N ALA A 124 39.19 -8.81 1.99
CA ALA A 124 39.71 -10.12 1.57
C ALA A 124 40.80 -10.07 0.47
N GLU A 125 41.08 -8.92 -0.14
CA GLU A 125 42.03 -8.82 -1.27
C GLU A 125 43.45 -8.31 -0.93
N THR A 126 43.77 -7.98 0.34
CA THR A 126 45.11 -7.42 0.68
C THR A 126 46.07 -8.37 1.39
N GLY A 127 45.70 -9.63 1.60
CA GLY A 127 46.59 -10.61 2.24
C GLY A 127 46.80 -11.84 1.38
N THR A 128 47.87 -11.86 0.56
CA THR A 128 48.83 -12.98 0.38
C THR A 128 49.58 -12.82 -0.95
N VAL A 129 50.79 -12.24 -0.93
CA VAL A 129 51.93 -12.77 -1.69
C VAL A 129 53.20 -12.51 -0.88
N THR A 130 53.69 -13.55 -0.21
CA THR A 130 55.06 -13.60 0.33
C THR A 130 55.81 -14.65 -0.47
N SER A 131 56.92 -14.26 -1.09
CA SER A 131 58.13 -15.07 -1.28
C SER A 131 59.27 -14.14 -1.59
#